data_AF-A0A437SR93-F1
#
_entry.id   AF-A0A437SR93-F1
#
_cell.length_a   1.000
_cell.length_b   1.000
_cell.length_c   1.000
_cell.angle_alpha   90.00
_cell.angle_beta   90.00
_cell.angle_gamma   90.00
#
_symmetry.space_group_name_H-M   'P 1'
#
loop_
_entity.id
_entity.type
_entity.pdbx_description
1 polymer ?
#
loop_
_entity_poly.entity_id
_entity_poly.type
_entity_poly.pdbx_seq_one_letter_code
_entity_poly.pdbx_strand_id
1 'polypeptide(L)'
;MQSATEIQEKASPVKENTSSNEGKAVTEENEATNTTTEKNQKDAKTEGTKNNEKTNNIDSSTQKAQVKSEPFSQEIDQIEAYLNPANPQYENALLLANKYIDGATGEQKEKLEKQFSVAVEGLRGQIKDSNFKVEDAINKANLLANTARVEKSVQDESHKLLMPLMFERKANDAANNGEYYTAVLNIANAIRTKHPLERSREEMVNYANKLWTDTENEWNKINGTTGWQSEVSKNLLPSYTLLAQLKDIDKTIGQISGMNMIDNASKKMEGIQLIQLAGDEANKEGQTSLYNALHYYGQAASRGVVDKTGFSNVASLVIKEAKQLEKTQYKSALNNYQILYKTPGIEELGIKDGVKAAIEYLSTFEAAKVSGNKDTIEDLASAIELTYHSMELGYSEADAKEWMNTVALKMFNKGAGYMSATDTNNAYKCFEFLSRDKYANAINGEITKQAKVEVDKIKSMNVKK
;
A
#
# COMPACT_ATOMS: atom_id res chain seq x y z
N MET A 1 -54.01 -34.39 -16.30
CA MET A 1 -55.35 -33.79 -16.08
C MET A 1 -55.14 -32.58 -15.18
N GLN A 2 -54.98 -31.39 -15.80
CA GLN A 2 -55.91 -30.24 -15.79
C GLN A 2 -55.94 -29.50 -14.45
N SER A 3 -55.80 -28.17 -14.31
CA SER A 3 -55.57 -27.01 -15.20
C SER A 3 -55.20 -25.81 -14.29
N ALA A 4 -54.14 -25.05 -14.58
CA ALA A 4 -54.11 -23.76 -15.30
C ALA A 4 -54.53 -22.51 -14.51
N THR A 5 -53.61 -21.56 -14.37
CA THR A 5 -53.86 -20.15 -14.74
C THR A 5 -52.54 -19.48 -15.14
N GLU A 6 -52.46 -19.06 -16.41
CA GLU A 6 -51.45 -18.16 -16.98
C GLU A 6 -51.83 -16.71 -16.71
N ILE A 7 -50.83 -15.82 -16.54
CA ILE A 7 -50.86 -14.47 -17.12
C ILE A 7 -49.48 -14.18 -17.72
N GLN A 8 -49.46 -13.97 -19.05
CA GLN A 8 -48.37 -13.37 -19.81
C GLN A 8 -48.53 -11.84 -19.79
N GLU A 9 -47.42 -11.11 -19.70
CA GLU A 9 -47.26 -9.87 -20.48
C GLU A 9 -45.79 -9.71 -20.91
N LYS A 10 -45.61 -9.35 -22.18
CA LYS A 10 -44.34 -9.28 -22.92
C LYS A 10 -43.87 -7.83 -23.08
N ALA A 11 -42.59 -7.71 -23.47
CA ALA A 11 -41.93 -6.61 -24.20
C ALA A 11 -41.41 -5.45 -23.31
N SER A 12 -40.25 -4.85 -23.52
CA SER A 12 -39.15 -4.97 -24.50
C SER A 12 -37.95 -4.15 -23.94
N PRO A 13 -36.72 -4.30 -24.48
CA PRO A 13 -35.52 -3.72 -23.90
C PRO A 13 -35.37 -2.23 -24.28
N VAL A 14 -35.12 -1.37 -23.29
CA VAL A 14 -34.79 0.04 -23.54
C VAL A 14 -33.27 0.16 -23.76
N LYS A 15 -32.93 0.53 -24.99
CA LYS A 15 -31.66 1.18 -25.34
C LYS A 15 -31.62 2.57 -24.70
N GLU A 16 -30.57 2.90 -23.97
CA GLU A 16 -30.18 4.29 -23.75
C GLU A 16 -29.01 4.63 -24.68
N ASN A 17 -29.32 5.43 -25.69
CA ASN A 17 -28.40 6.36 -26.33
C ASN A 17 -28.77 7.75 -25.80
N THR A 18 -27.80 8.52 -25.33
CA THR A 18 -27.73 10.00 -25.31
C THR A 18 -26.53 10.39 -24.44
N SER A 19 -25.76 11.44 -24.67
CA SER A 19 -25.48 12.28 -25.83
C SER A 19 -24.29 13.15 -25.41
N SER A 20 -23.36 13.37 -26.33
CA SER A 20 -22.38 14.46 -26.30
C SER A 20 -23.03 15.79 -25.93
N ASN A 21 -22.35 16.62 -25.13
CA ASN A 21 -22.62 18.06 -25.05
C ASN A 21 -21.30 18.83 -24.88
N GLU A 22 -20.74 19.24 -26.02
CA GLU A 22 -19.94 20.46 -26.13
C GLU A 22 -20.87 21.66 -26.35
N GLY A 23 -20.68 22.71 -25.55
CA GLY A 23 -20.87 24.11 -25.94
C GLY A 23 -22.26 24.74 -25.83
N LYS A 24 -22.42 25.71 -24.92
CA LYS A 24 -22.74 27.10 -25.30
C LYS A 24 -22.63 28.11 -24.16
N ALA A 25 -22.10 29.26 -24.56
CA ALA A 25 -21.95 30.51 -23.83
C ALA A 25 -23.28 31.10 -23.33
N VAL A 26 -23.19 31.85 -22.24
CA VAL A 26 -24.19 32.85 -21.84
C VAL A 26 -23.42 34.14 -21.50
N THR A 27 -23.61 35.16 -22.31
CA THR A 27 -23.20 36.55 -22.08
C THR A 27 -24.28 37.31 -21.29
N GLU A 28 -23.79 37.98 -20.24
CA GLU A 28 -24.09 39.34 -19.75
C GLU A 28 -25.51 39.87 -19.61
N GLU A 29 -25.82 40.34 -18.40
CA GLU A 29 -26.06 41.75 -17.96
C GLU A 29 -26.74 41.68 -16.59
N ASN A 30 -26.63 42.58 -15.61
CA ASN A 30 -25.82 43.76 -15.29
C ASN A 30 -26.23 44.04 -13.83
N GLU A 31 -25.32 44.46 -12.95
CA GLU A 31 -25.60 45.59 -12.06
C GLU A 31 -24.32 46.12 -11.41
N ALA A 32 -24.16 47.44 -11.61
CA ALA A 32 -22.98 48.23 -11.39
C ALA A 32 -22.97 48.89 -9.99
N THR A 33 -21.79 49.44 -9.65
CA THR A 33 -21.49 50.71 -8.92
C THR A 33 -20.23 50.48 -8.07
N ASN A 34 -19.22 51.36 -7.96
CA ASN A 34 -19.02 52.72 -8.41
C ASN A 34 -17.52 52.98 -8.62
N THR A 35 -17.22 53.70 -9.70
CA THR A 35 -15.92 54.27 -10.04
C THR A 35 -15.80 55.66 -9.42
N THR A 36 -14.66 55.99 -8.82
CA THR A 36 -14.26 57.40 -8.58
C THR A 36 -12.86 57.64 -9.11
N THR A 37 -12.83 58.27 -10.27
CA THR A 37 -11.74 59.08 -10.83
C THR A 37 -11.49 60.32 -10.00
N GLU A 38 -10.23 60.67 -9.71
CA GLU A 38 -9.85 62.07 -9.48
C GLU A 38 -8.61 62.47 -10.28
N LYS A 39 -8.82 63.52 -11.07
CA LYS A 39 -7.86 64.37 -11.76
C LYS A 39 -7.03 65.15 -10.74
N ASN A 40 -5.73 65.25 -10.95
CA ASN A 40 -4.89 66.28 -10.33
C ASN A 40 -4.58 67.38 -11.35
N GLN A 41 -5.07 68.61 -11.08
CA GLN A 41 -4.43 69.85 -11.50
C GLN A 41 -4.82 71.04 -10.59
N LYS A 42 -3.79 71.54 -9.90
CA LYS A 42 -3.41 72.93 -9.58
C LYS A 42 -4.15 73.82 -8.56
N ASP A 43 -3.25 74.42 -7.74
CA ASP A 43 -3.20 75.75 -7.12
C ASP A 43 -4.04 76.02 -5.85
N ALA A 44 -3.38 76.17 -4.69
CA ALA A 44 -2.96 77.48 -4.14
C ALA A 44 -2.60 77.45 -2.63
N LYS A 45 -1.44 78.05 -2.30
CA LYS A 45 -1.07 78.90 -1.15
C LYS A 45 -1.50 78.58 0.30
N THR A 46 -0.48 78.46 1.16
CA THR A 46 -0.30 79.17 2.45
C THR A 46 1.22 79.20 2.74
N GLU A 47 1.92 80.35 2.77
CA GLU A 47 2.16 81.25 3.94
C GLU A 47 2.57 80.45 5.19
N GLY A 48 3.72 80.60 5.85
CA GLY A 48 4.82 81.56 5.81
C GLY A 48 5.35 81.71 7.23
N THR A 49 6.65 81.48 7.51
CA THR A 49 7.34 82.03 8.69
C THR A 49 8.86 82.16 8.41
N LYS A 50 9.27 83.41 8.18
CA LYS A 50 10.48 84.18 8.60
C LYS A 50 11.53 83.41 9.43
N ASN A 51 12.83 83.69 9.43
CA ASN A 51 13.73 84.70 8.85
C ASN A 51 15.16 84.23 9.18
N ASN A 52 16.15 84.47 8.32
CA ASN A 52 17.28 85.36 8.63
C ASN A 52 18.29 85.36 7.49
N GLU A 53 18.44 86.53 6.89
CA GLU A 53 19.57 86.91 6.04
C GLU A 53 20.88 86.85 6.83
N LYS A 54 21.92 86.32 6.19
CA LYS A 54 23.23 86.98 6.16
C LYS A 54 23.80 86.86 4.75
N THR A 55 23.75 87.98 4.06
CA THR A 55 24.50 88.33 2.87
C THR A 55 25.99 88.21 3.11
N ASN A 56 26.72 87.65 2.14
CA ASN A 56 28.08 88.07 1.81
C ASN A 56 28.31 87.84 0.31
N ASN A 57 28.64 88.94 -0.35
CA ASN A 57 28.91 89.09 -1.77
C ASN A 57 30.29 88.49 -2.10
N ILE A 58 30.39 87.55 -3.03
CA ILE A 58 31.59 87.32 -3.85
C ILE A 58 31.16 86.93 -5.26
N ASP A 59 31.33 87.90 -6.15
CA ASP A 59 31.99 87.84 -7.44
C ASP A 59 31.57 86.81 -8.52
N SER A 60 31.62 87.33 -9.73
CA SER A 60 31.16 86.71 -10.96
C SER A 60 32.08 85.56 -11.41
N SER A 61 31.55 84.74 -12.32
CA SER A 61 32.30 83.80 -13.19
C SER A 61 32.72 82.47 -12.57
N THR A 62 31.79 81.50 -12.54
CA THR A 62 31.92 80.27 -13.36
C THR A 62 30.58 79.54 -13.37
N GLN A 63 29.77 79.75 -14.40
CA GLN A 63 28.81 78.74 -14.82
C GLN A 63 29.62 77.51 -15.24
N LYS A 64 29.79 76.53 -14.35
CA LYS A 64 29.98 75.16 -14.82
C LYS A 64 28.71 74.83 -15.57
N ALA A 65 28.86 74.68 -16.88
CA ALA A 65 27.83 74.21 -17.78
C ALA A 65 27.05 73.10 -17.07
N GLN A 66 25.78 73.33 -16.83
CA GLN A 66 24.84 72.27 -16.54
C GLN A 66 24.81 71.47 -17.85
N VAL A 67 25.67 70.44 -17.90
CA VAL A 67 25.69 69.45 -18.98
C VAL A 67 24.23 69.06 -19.16
N LYS A 68 23.68 69.29 -20.36
CA LYS A 68 22.38 68.72 -20.71
C LYS A 68 22.54 67.23 -20.45
N SER A 69 21.95 66.74 -19.35
CA SER A 69 21.92 65.33 -19.06
C SER A 69 21.34 64.68 -20.30
N GLU A 70 22.10 63.79 -20.92
CA GLU A 70 21.59 63.09 -22.09
C GLU A 70 20.26 62.40 -21.70
N PRO A 71 19.30 62.28 -22.62
CA PRO A 71 18.02 61.64 -22.33
C PRO A 71 18.24 60.29 -21.65
N PHE A 72 17.50 59.97 -20.57
CA PHE A 72 17.57 58.68 -19.86
C PHE A 72 18.85 58.36 -19.05
N SER A 73 19.77 59.33 -18.87
CA SER A 73 20.97 59.12 -18.04
C SER A 73 20.66 58.73 -16.58
N GLN A 74 19.63 59.31 -15.98
CA GLN A 74 19.20 58.97 -14.61
C GLN A 74 18.63 57.56 -14.51
N GLU A 75 17.85 57.14 -15.50
CA GLU A 75 17.26 55.81 -15.58
C GLU A 75 18.33 54.74 -15.79
N ILE A 76 19.34 55.02 -16.62
CA ILE A 76 20.49 54.13 -16.82
C ILE A 76 21.24 53.89 -15.50
N ASP A 77 21.50 54.96 -14.73
CA ASP A 77 22.17 54.86 -13.43
C ASP A 77 21.30 54.14 -12.40
N GLN A 78 19.98 54.34 -12.46
CA GLN A 78 19.02 53.61 -11.61
C GLN A 78 18.98 52.11 -11.93
N ILE A 79 19.00 51.73 -13.21
CA ILE A 79 19.10 50.33 -13.63
C ILE A 79 20.43 49.74 -13.15
N GLU A 80 21.53 50.48 -13.25
CA GLU A 80 22.84 50.04 -12.77
C GLU A 80 22.84 49.80 -11.25
N ALA A 81 22.17 50.66 -10.48
CA ALA A 81 21.95 50.44 -9.04
C ALA A 81 21.11 49.19 -8.74
N TYR A 82 20.08 48.91 -9.54
CA TYR A 82 19.30 47.67 -9.43
C TYR A 82 20.10 46.42 -9.79
N LEU A 83 21.06 46.51 -10.70
CA LEU A 83 21.93 45.40 -11.10
C LEU A 83 23.13 45.21 -10.16
N ASN A 84 23.17 45.90 -9.02
CA ASN A 84 24.22 45.74 -8.03
C ASN A 84 24.33 44.28 -7.53
N PRO A 85 25.50 43.63 -7.64
CA PRO A 85 25.69 42.24 -7.22
C PRO A 85 25.34 41.93 -5.76
N ALA A 86 25.39 42.93 -4.86
CA ALA A 86 25.10 42.71 -3.44
C ALA A 86 23.61 42.46 -3.16
N ASN A 87 22.71 43.00 -3.98
CA ASN A 87 21.27 42.80 -3.87
C ASN A 87 20.59 43.08 -5.22
N PRO A 88 20.70 42.15 -6.19
CA PRO A 88 20.21 42.40 -7.53
C PRO A 88 18.67 42.41 -7.58
N GLN A 89 18.11 43.48 -8.13
CA GLN A 89 16.68 43.68 -8.35
C GLN A 89 16.34 43.52 -9.84
N TYR A 90 16.54 42.32 -10.36
CA TYR A 90 16.42 42.06 -11.80
C TYR A 90 15.01 42.33 -12.35
N GLU A 91 13.93 42.12 -11.59
CA GLU A 91 12.58 42.50 -12.04
C GLU A 91 12.47 44.00 -12.32
N ASN A 92 12.94 44.82 -11.38
CA ASN A 92 12.90 46.28 -11.49
C ASN A 92 13.80 46.75 -12.64
N ALA A 93 15.00 46.18 -12.77
CA ALA A 93 15.93 46.46 -13.87
C ALA A 93 15.31 46.13 -15.23
N LEU A 94 14.69 44.94 -15.37
CA LEU A 94 14.05 44.51 -16.62
C LEU A 94 12.91 45.45 -17.02
N LEU A 95 11.99 45.72 -16.09
CA LEU A 95 10.82 46.57 -16.34
C LEU A 95 11.23 47.99 -16.73
N LEU A 96 12.22 48.54 -16.03
CA LEU A 96 12.71 49.89 -16.28
C LEU A 96 13.45 49.97 -17.63
N ALA A 97 14.36 49.03 -17.91
CA ALA A 97 15.06 48.99 -19.20
C ALA A 97 14.07 48.82 -20.37
N ASN A 98 13.11 47.89 -20.26
CA ASN A 98 12.12 47.63 -21.32
C ASN A 98 11.29 48.87 -21.67
N LYS A 99 11.01 49.73 -20.67
CA LYS A 99 10.23 50.96 -20.84
C LYS A 99 10.97 52.04 -21.65
N TYR A 100 12.29 52.15 -21.52
CA TYR A 100 13.05 53.28 -22.06
C TYR A 100 13.87 52.95 -23.31
N ILE A 101 14.11 51.67 -23.63
CA ILE A 101 14.92 51.26 -24.81
C ILE A 101 14.40 51.87 -26.12
N ASP A 102 13.09 51.93 -26.35
CA ASP A 102 12.54 52.44 -27.61
C ASP A 102 12.74 53.96 -27.79
N GLY A 103 12.88 54.70 -26.69
CA GLY A 103 13.14 56.13 -26.72
C GLY A 103 14.63 56.50 -26.84
N ALA A 104 15.53 55.56 -26.54
CA ALA A 104 16.97 55.79 -26.51
C ALA A 104 17.62 55.66 -27.90
N THR A 105 18.74 56.36 -28.12
CA THR A 105 19.53 56.27 -29.37
C THR A 105 21.02 56.17 -29.07
N GLY A 106 21.81 55.70 -30.04
CA GLY A 106 23.26 55.58 -29.92
C GLY A 106 23.71 54.70 -28.75
N GLU A 107 24.75 55.15 -28.03
CA GLU A 107 25.37 54.44 -26.90
C GLU A 107 24.40 54.16 -25.75
N GLN A 108 23.40 55.02 -25.55
CA GLN A 108 22.41 54.85 -24.49
C GLN A 108 21.52 53.64 -24.74
N LYS A 109 21.12 53.45 -26.01
CA LYS A 109 20.33 52.30 -26.41
C LYS A 109 21.13 51.01 -26.23
N GLU A 110 22.41 51.01 -26.62
CA GLU A 110 23.30 49.87 -26.41
C GLU A 110 23.47 49.53 -24.91
N LYS A 111 23.64 50.55 -24.05
CA LYS A 111 23.75 50.36 -22.59
C LYS A 111 22.45 49.78 -22.00
N LEU A 112 21.29 50.32 -22.39
CA LEU A 112 19.98 49.81 -21.94
C LEU A 112 19.70 48.39 -22.45
N GLU A 113 20.04 48.06 -23.70
CA GLU A 113 19.90 46.71 -24.25
C GLU A 113 20.80 45.71 -23.50
N LYS A 114 22.04 46.10 -23.19
CA LYS A 114 22.94 45.28 -22.37
C LYS A 114 22.40 45.07 -20.95
N GLN A 115 21.93 46.12 -20.29
CA GLN A 115 21.34 46.04 -18.96
C GLN A 115 20.06 45.18 -18.96
N PHE A 116 19.24 45.29 -20.01
CA PHE A 116 18.06 44.43 -20.21
C PHE A 116 18.46 42.95 -20.30
N SER A 117 19.45 42.62 -21.13
CA SER A 117 19.95 41.24 -21.26
C SER A 117 20.52 40.70 -19.95
N VAL A 118 21.24 41.51 -19.18
CA VAL A 118 21.72 41.12 -17.84
C VAL A 118 20.56 40.82 -16.90
N ALA A 119 19.50 41.64 -16.91
CA ALA A 119 18.31 41.41 -16.11
C ALA A 119 17.56 40.13 -16.53
N VAL A 120 17.45 39.85 -17.83
CA VAL A 120 16.87 38.60 -18.35
C VAL A 120 17.64 37.38 -17.83
N GLU A 121 18.96 37.35 -17.99
CA GLU A 121 19.78 36.21 -17.54
C GLU A 121 19.78 36.08 -16.01
N GLY A 122 19.80 37.20 -15.28
CA GLY A 122 19.66 37.21 -13.82
C GLY A 122 18.35 36.57 -13.34
N LEU A 123 17.22 36.91 -13.97
CA LEU A 123 15.92 36.30 -13.68
C LEU A 123 15.89 34.81 -14.04
N ARG A 124 16.44 34.42 -15.19
CA ARG A 124 16.55 33.00 -15.59
C ARG A 124 17.34 32.19 -14.55
N GLY A 125 18.40 32.78 -13.99
CA GLY A 125 19.17 32.20 -12.89
C GLY A 125 18.33 32.03 -11.63
N GLN A 126 17.64 33.09 -11.18
CA GLN A 126 16.83 33.06 -9.96
C GLN A 126 15.64 32.09 -10.01
N ILE A 127 15.01 31.90 -11.17
CA ILE A 127 13.94 30.89 -11.35
C ILE A 127 14.46 29.46 -11.08
N LYS A 128 15.75 29.22 -11.34
CA LYS A 128 16.42 27.92 -11.19
C LYS A 128 17.21 27.80 -9.88
N ASP A 129 17.09 28.77 -8.98
CA ASP A 129 17.74 28.74 -7.68
C ASP A 129 16.78 28.16 -6.62
N SER A 130 17.22 27.11 -5.95
CA SER A 130 16.44 26.39 -4.94
C SER A 130 16.10 27.23 -3.72
N ASN A 131 16.84 28.32 -3.45
CA ASN A 131 16.62 29.21 -2.30
C ASN A 131 15.44 30.17 -2.48
N PHE A 132 14.95 30.37 -3.69
CA PHE A 132 13.80 31.23 -3.95
C PHE A 132 12.49 30.52 -3.67
N LYS A 133 11.48 31.25 -3.16
CA LYS A 133 10.15 30.68 -3.00
C LYS A 133 9.52 30.37 -4.35
N VAL A 134 8.63 29.39 -4.39
CA VAL A 134 7.92 28.99 -5.62
C VAL A 134 7.08 30.14 -6.18
N GLU A 135 6.47 30.98 -5.34
CA GLU A 135 5.72 32.17 -5.77
C GLU A 135 6.61 33.17 -6.51
N ASP A 136 7.81 33.40 -5.98
CA ASP A 136 8.77 34.31 -6.59
C ASP A 136 9.24 33.77 -7.94
N ALA A 137 9.48 32.46 -8.05
CA ALA A 137 9.84 31.81 -9.31
C ALA A 137 8.71 31.91 -10.35
N ILE A 138 7.44 31.70 -9.94
CA ILE A 138 6.27 31.86 -10.82
C ILE A 138 6.16 33.30 -11.33
N ASN A 139 6.30 34.29 -10.45
CA ASN A 139 6.22 35.70 -10.82
C ASN A 139 7.32 36.09 -11.82
N LYS A 140 8.56 35.65 -11.58
CA LYS A 140 9.70 35.88 -12.48
C LYS A 140 9.52 35.19 -13.83
N ALA A 141 9.07 33.93 -13.83
CA ALA A 141 8.80 33.20 -15.08
C ALA A 141 7.66 33.85 -15.88
N ASN A 142 6.60 34.32 -15.22
CA ASN A 142 5.51 35.06 -15.87
C ASN A 142 6.00 36.37 -16.47
N LEU A 143 6.87 37.10 -15.76
CA LEU A 143 7.45 38.35 -16.26
C LEU A 143 8.26 38.11 -17.55
N LEU A 144 9.15 37.10 -17.55
CA LEU A 144 9.94 36.75 -18.74
C LEU A 144 9.07 36.24 -19.89
N ALA A 145 8.05 35.42 -19.61
CA ALA A 145 7.16 34.87 -20.63
C ALA A 145 6.32 35.94 -21.37
N ASN A 146 5.98 37.04 -20.69
CA ASN A 146 5.06 38.05 -21.22
C ASN A 146 5.74 39.37 -21.65
N THR A 147 7.06 39.50 -21.48
CA THR A 147 7.78 40.71 -21.89
C THR A 147 8.16 40.63 -23.38
N ALA A 148 7.56 41.48 -24.22
CA ALA A 148 7.67 41.40 -25.68
C ALA A 148 9.11 41.44 -26.25
N ARG A 149 10.03 42.16 -25.60
CA ARG A 149 11.44 42.30 -26.03
C ARG A 149 12.32 41.10 -25.61
N VAL A 150 11.86 40.26 -24.68
CA VAL A 150 12.58 39.03 -24.31
C VAL A 150 12.61 38.10 -25.51
N GLU A 151 13.76 37.49 -25.78
CA GLU A 151 13.90 36.55 -26.89
C GLU A 151 12.85 35.44 -26.85
N LYS A 152 12.33 35.07 -28.01
CA LYS A 152 11.25 34.07 -28.11
C LYS A 152 11.62 32.72 -27.47
N SER A 153 12.88 32.32 -27.59
CA SER A 153 13.45 31.14 -26.94
C SER A 153 13.30 31.18 -25.41
N VAL A 154 13.59 32.33 -24.79
CA VAL A 154 13.50 32.56 -23.34
C VAL A 154 12.05 32.69 -22.88
N GLN A 155 11.19 33.34 -23.67
CA GLN A 155 9.75 33.37 -23.41
C GLN A 155 9.17 31.96 -23.39
N ASP A 156 9.50 31.14 -24.40
CA ASP A 156 9.02 29.77 -24.53
C ASP A 156 9.58 28.86 -23.43
N GLU A 157 10.83 29.04 -23.02
CA GLU A 157 11.40 28.37 -21.84
C GLU A 157 10.62 28.74 -20.58
N SER A 158 10.40 30.03 -20.33
CA SER A 158 9.71 30.52 -19.14
C SER A 158 8.26 30.04 -19.09
N HIS A 159 7.56 30.05 -20.22
CA HIS A 159 6.19 29.56 -20.33
C HIS A 159 6.09 28.06 -19.99
N LYS A 160 7.08 27.25 -20.40
CA LYS A 160 7.15 25.82 -20.04
C LYS A 160 7.37 25.59 -18.55
N LEU A 161 8.03 26.51 -17.83
CA LEU A 161 8.29 26.39 -16.40
C LEU A 161 7.08 26.75 -15.52
N LEU A 162 6.11 27.50 -16.03
CA LEU A 162 4.96 27.94 -15.24
C LEU A 162 4.14 26.77 -14.69
N MET A 163 3.85 25.78 -15.53
CA MET A 163 3.04 24.62 -15.13
C MET A 163 3.69 23.78 -14.00
N PRO A 164 4.95 23.32 -14.11
CA PRO A 164 5.59 22.59 -13.02
C PRO A 164 5.67 23.41 -11.72
N LEU A 165 5.98 24.72 -11.79
CA LEU A 165 6.03 25.58 -10.61
C LEU A 165 4.64 25.78 -9.97
N MET A 166 3.58 25.90 -10.77
CA MET A 166 2.21 25.96 -10.24
C MET A 166 1.79 24.67 -9.54
N PHE A 167 2.23 23.51 -10.04
CA PHE A 167 2.00 22.24 -9.36
C PHE A 167 2.75 22.16 -8.03
N GLU A 168 4.02 22.60 -7.99
CA GLU A 168 4.80 22.69 -6.75
C GLU A 168 4.09 23.58 -5.71
N ARG A 169 3.63 24.78 -6.11
CA ARG A 169 2.86 25.67 -5.22
C ARG A 169 1.63 24.99 -4.64
N LYS A 170 0.83 24.33 -5.49
CA LYS A 170 -0.36 23.59 -5.05
C LYS A 170 -0.02 22.44 -4.12
N ALA A 171 1.11 21.77 -4.34
CA ALA A 171 1.58 20.71 -3.46
C ALA A 171 1.93 21.26 -2.07
N ASN A 172 2.63 22.39 -2.04
CA ASN A 172 3.05 23.05 -0.80
C ASN A 172 1.84 23.60 -0.02
N ASP A 173 0.88 24.22 -0.70
CA ASP A 173 -0.39 24.66 -0.10
C ASP A 173 -1.15 23.48 0.54
N ALA A 174 -1.26 22.36 -0.18
CA ALA A 174 -1.91 21.14 0.32
C ALA A 174 -1.17 20.53 1.52
N ALA A 175 0.16 20.43 1.45
CA ALA A 175 0.98 19.90 2.52
C ALA A 175 0.88 20.75 3.80
N ASN A 176 0.82 22.08 3.67
CA ASN A 176 0.62 23.00 4.80
C ASN A 176 -0.74 22.80 5.49
N ASN A 177 -1.76 22.34 4.75
CA ASN A 177 -3.08 21.98 5.28
C ASN A 177 -3.17 20.52 5.77
N GLY A 178 -2.07 19.75 5.70
CA GLY A 178 -2.06 18.32 6.04
C GLY A 178 -2.71 17.41 5.00
N GLU A 179 -3.03 17.93 3.81
CA GLU A 179 -3.69 17.17 2.72
C GLU A 179 -2.66 16.41 1.87
N TYR A 180 -1.95 15.46 2.48
CA TYR A 180 -0.78 14.84 1.84
C TYR A 180 -1.08 14.02 0.58
N TYR A 181 -2.30 13.48 0.42
CA TYR A 181 -2.71 12.86 -0.84
C TYR A 181 -2.64 13.85 -2.01
N THR A 182 -3.23 15.03 -1.81
CA THR A 182 -3.24 16.13 -2.79
C THR A 182 -1.83 16.67 -3.01
N ALA A 183 -1.03 16.77 -1.94
CA ALA A 183 0.37 17.21 -2.04
C ALA A 183 1.21 16.28 -2.92
N VAL A 184 1.16 14.97 -2.65
CA VAL A 184 1.87 13.93 -3.40
C VAL A 184 1.44 13.92 -4.87
N LEU A 185 0.15 14.00 -5.14
CA LEU A 185 -0.36 14.01 -6.52
C LEU A 185 0.13 15.24 -7.31
N ASN A 186 0.13 16.43 -6.69
CA ASN A 186 0.57 17.65 -7.36
C ASN A 186 2.09 17.64 -7.58
N ILE A 187 2.90 17.26 -6.59
CA ILE A 187 4.36 17.25 -6.76
C ILE A 187 4.82 16.17 -7.74
N ALA A 188 4.15 15.01 -7.79
CA ALA A 188 4.40 14.00 -8.82
C ALA A 188 4.09 14.55 -10.24
N ASN A 189 3.02 15.34 -10.39
CA ASN A 189 2.72 16.03 -11.65
C ASN A 189 3.73 17.14 -11.99
N ALA A 190 4.27 17.84 -10.98
CA ALA A 190 5.35 18.79 -11.17
C ALA A 190 6.58 18.09 -11.77
N ILE A 191 6.99 16.94 -11.21
CA ILE A 191 8.12 16.14 -11.71
C ILE A 191 7.85 15.65 -13.14
N ARG A 192 6.66 15.07 -13.40
CA ARG A 192 6.24 14.60 -14.73
C ARG A 192 6.29 15.71 -15.79
N THR A 193 6.00 16.95 -15.40
CA THR A 193 6.07 18.13 -16.28
C THR A 193 7.46 18.76 -16.34
N LYS A 194 8.49 18.01 -15.94
CA LYS A 194 9.92 18.39 -15.96
C LYS A 194 10.22 19.58 -15.07
N HIS A 195 9.87 19.45 -13.79
CA HIS A 195 10.23 20.42 -12.76
C HIS A 195 11.72 20.78 -12.83
N PRO A 196 12.09 22.08 -12.82
CA PRO A 196 13.48 22.52 -13.03
C PRO A 196 14.39 22.29 -11.82
N LEU A 197 13.82 22.15 -10.61
CA LEU A 197 14.56 22.15 -9.34
C LEU A 197 14.55 20.79 -8.66
N GLU A 198 15.67 20.44 -8.03
CA GLU A 198 15.84 19.21 -7.23
C GLU A 198 14.96 19.20 -5.97
N ARG A 199 14.60 20.37 -5.42
CA ARG A 199 13.73 20.46 -4.24
C ARG A 199 12.39 19.75 -4.41
N SER A 200 11.84 19.66 -5.62
CA SER A 200 10.59 18.94 -5.85
C SER A 200 10.74 17.43 -5.61
N ARG A 201 11.96 16.88 -5.78
CA ARG A 201 12.28 15.49 -5.42
C ARG A 201 12.37 15.31 -3.91
N GLU A 202 12.92 16.28 -3.20
CA GLU A 202 12.96 16.27 -1.73
C GLU A 202 11.55 16.39 -1.14
N GLU A 203 10.73 17.32 -1.66
CA GLU A 203 9.32 17.49 -1.31
C GLU A 203 8.51 16.23 -1.61
N MET A 204 8.74 15.60 -2.77
CA MET A 204 8.13 14.32 -3.12
C MET A 204 8.40 13.24 -2.06
N VAL A 205 9.65 13.08 -1.63
CA VAL A 205 10.03 12.11 -0.59
C VAL A 205 9.36 12.45 0.73
N ASN A 206 9.37 13.72 1.14
CA ASN A 206 8.76 14.16 2.38
C ASN A 206 7.25 13.91 2.40
N TYR A 207 6.53 14.38 1.38
CA TYR A 207 5.07 14.26 1.30
C TYR A 207 4.62 12.80 1.14
N ALA A 208 5.35 11.98 0.38
CA ALA A 208 5.05 10.56 0.25
C ALA A 208 5.23 9.81 1.58
N ASN A 209 6.29 10.12 2.34
CA ASN A 209 6.52 9.53 3.66
C ASN A 209 5.45 9.95 4.68
N LYS A 210 5.01 11.22 4.63
CA LYS A 210 3.91 11.71 5.46
C LYS A 210 2.59 11.01 5.13
N LEU A 211 2.23 10.96 3.85
CA LEU A 211 1.05 10.23 3.38
C LEU A 211 1.07 8.76 3.81
N TRP A 212 2.21 8.08 3.64
CA TRP A 212 2.39 6.70 4.09
C TRP A 212 2.15 6.55 5.59
N THR A 213 2.77 7.41 6.41
CA THR A 213 2.66 7.36 7.86
C THR A 213 1.23 7.57 8.33
N ASP A 214 0.55 8.58 7.77
CA ASP A 214 -0.84 8.89 8.12
C ASP A 214 -1.77 7.73 7.71
N THR A 215 -1.55 7.16 6.51
CA THR A 215 -2.36 6.04 6.02
C THR A 215 -2.16 4.77 6.86
N GLU A 216 -0.92 4.44 7.27
CA GLU A 216 -0.65 3.29 8.15
C GLU A 216 -1.22 3.49 9.56
N ASN A 217 -1.17 4.71 10.10
CA ASN A 217 -1.78 5.03 11.38
C ASN A 217 -3.29 4.82 11.37
N GLU A 218 -3.97 5.25 10.30
CA GLU A 218 -5.42 5.00 10.15
C GLU A 218 -5.73 3.52 9.89
N TRP A 219 -4.92 2.82 9.08
CA TRP A 219 -5.06 1.38 8.87
C TRP A 219 -5.06 0.60 10.19
N ASN A 220 -4.10 0.91 11.08
CA ASN A 220 -3.98 0.24 12.37
C ASN A 220 -5.18 0.49 13.30
N LYS A 221 -5.91 1.59 13.12
CA LYS A 221 -7.13 1.89 13.89
C LYS A 221 -8.35 1.14 13.36
N ILE A 222 -8.48 1.01 12.04
CA ILE A 222 -9.71 0.50 11.42
C ILE A 222 -9.66 -1.00 11.12
N ASN A 223 -8.49 -1.57 10.86
CA ASN A 223 -8.37 -2.99 10.49
C ASN A 223 -9.00 -3.91 11.55
N GLY A 224 -9.86 -4.82 11.10
CA GLY A 224 -10.56 -5.79 11.97
C GLY A 224 -11.78 -5.25 12.73
N THR A 225 -12.12 -3.96 12.59
CA THR A 225 -13.33 -3.36 13.18
C THR A 225 -14.58 -3.63 12.32
N THR A 226 -15.79 -3.60 12.87
CA THR A 226 -17.00 -3.84 12.07
C THR A 226 -17.11 -2.85 10.89
N GLY A 227 -17.29 -3.34 9.66
CA GLY A 227 -17.42 -2.50 8.47
C GLY A 227 -16.11 -1.93 7.91
N TRP A 228 -14.97 -2.32 8.48
CA TRP A 228 -13.65 -1.78 8.11
C TRP A 228 -13.32 -1.88 6.61
N GLN A 229 -13.79 -2.92 5.92
CA GLN A 229 -13.50 -3.15 4.50
C GLN A 229 -14.02 -2.03 3.60
N SER A 230 -15.22 -1.51 3.89
CA SER A 230 -15.81 -0.39 3.14
C SER A 230 -15.02 0.90 3.41
N GLU A 231 -14.66 1.13 4.67
CA GLU A 231 -13.89 2.30 5.09
C GLU A 231 -12.50 2.33 4.46
N VAL A 232 -11.78 1.20 4.50
CA VAL A 232 -10.48 1.03 3.84
C VAL A 232 -10.58 1.28 2.34
N SER A 233 -11.58 0.70 1.67
CA SER A 233 -11.75 0.85 0.21
C SER A 233 -11.93 2.30 -0.19
N LYS A 234 -12.67 3.07 0.61
CA LYS A 234 -12.99 4.45 0.31
C LYS A 234 -11.87 5.42 0.69
N ASN A 235 -11.25 5.22 1.85
CA ASN A 235 -10.43 6.25 2.48
C ASN A 235 -8.93 5.93 2.54
N LEU A 236 -8.52 4.66 2.52
CA LEU A 236 -7.10 4.28 2.62
C LEU A 236 -6.52 3.70 1.34
N LEU A 237 -7.29 2.86 0.64
CA LEU A 237 -6.85 2.22 -0.60
C LEU A 237 -6.38 3.24 -1.66
N PRO A 238 -7.07 4.39 -1.87
CA PRO A 238 -6.58 5.41 -2.80
C PRO A 238 -5.17 5.92 -2.47
N SER A 239 -4.85 6.12 -1.20
CA SER A 239 -3.51 6.58 -0.76
C SER A 239 -2.44 5.53 -1.02
N TYR A 240 -2.69 4.25 -0.70
CA TYR A 240 -1.76 3.18 -1.03
C TYR A 240 -1.58 3.02 -2.54
N THR A 241 -2.67 3.13 -3.31
CA THR A 241 -2.63 3.06 -4.78
C THR A 241 -1.81 4.20 -5.36
N LEU A 242 -2.03 5.45 -4.91
CA LEU A 242 -1.25 6.60 -5.35
C LEU A 242 0.24 6.37 -5.10
N LEU A 243 0.61 5.95 -3.87
CA LEU A 243 2.00 5.68 -3.50
C LEU A 243 2.62 4.54 -4.32
N ALA A 244 1.88 3.46 -4.56
CA ALA A 244 2.34 2.33 -5.37
C ALA A 244 2.59 2.71 -6.84
N GLN A 245 1.77 3.62 -7.38
CA GLN A 245 1.79 4.00 -8.80
C GLN A 245 2.70 5.20 -9.11
N LEU A 246 3.43 5.73 -8.13
CA LEU A 246 4.32 6.88 -8.36
C LEU A 246 5.37 6.63 -9.47
N LYS A 247 5.85 5.38 -9.59
CA LYS A 247 6.78 4.97 -10.65
C LYS A 247 6.14 5.01 -12.05
N ASP A 248 4.82 4.83 -12.13
CA ASP A 248 4.06 4.86 -13.38
C ASP A 248 3.77 6.31 -13.80
N ILE A 249 3.66 7.23 -12.84
CA ILE A 249 3.54 8.68 -13.12
C ILE A 249 4.85 9.22 -13.73
N ASP A 250 5.98 8.91 -13.09
CA ASP A 250 7.31 9.19 -13.63
C ASP A 250 8.35 8.20 -13.08
N LYS A 251 9.03 7.48 -13.97
CA LYS A 251 10.01 6.44 -13.58
C LYS A 251 11.17 6.97 -12.73
N THR A 252 11.51 8.25 -12.85
CA THR A 252 12.59 8.87 -12.07
C THR A 252 12.22 9.01 -10.61
N ILE A 253 10.92 9.06 -10.26
CA ILE A 253 10.46 9.11 -8.87
C ILE A 253 10.88 7.85 -8.13
N GLY A 254 10.75 6.68 -8.75
CA GLY A 254 11.21 5.40 -8.17
C GLY A 254 12.71 5.30 -7.96
N GLN A 255 13.49 6.22 -8.54
CA GLN A 255 14.95 6.28 -8.43
C GLN A 255 15.39 7.29 -7.35
N ILE A 256 14.47 8.06 -6.77
CA ILE A 256 14.79 9.01 -5.69
C ILE A 256 15.11 8.23 -4.41
N SER A 257 16.23 8.57 -3.78
CA SER A 257 16.61 7.99 -2.49
C SER A 257 15.55 8.29 -1.43
N GLY A 258 15.16 7.29 -0.64
CA GLY A 258 14.14 7.42 0.40
C GLY A 258 12.72 7.05 -0.04
N MET A 259 12.51 6.62 -1.30
CA MET A 259 11.20 6.17 -1.82
C MET A 259 10.88 4.69 -1.53
N ASN A 260 11.39 4.15 -0.41
CA ASN A 260 11.19 2.75 -0.01
C ASN A 260 9.72 2.40 0.23
N MET A 261 8.88 3.41 0.49
CA MET A 261 7.46 3.23 0.75
C MET A 261 6.67 2.73 -0.47
N ILE A 262 7.17 2.93 -1.71
CA ILE A 262 6.46 2.50 -2.93
C ILE A 262 6.23 1.00 -2.91
N ASP A 263 7.27 0.21 -2.68
CA ASP A 263 7.18 -1.25 -2.71
C ASP A 263 6.35 -1.78 -1.52
N ASN A 264 6.41 -1.09 -0.37
CA ASN A 264 5.56 -1.39 0.78
C ASN A 264 4.08 -1.09 0.50
N ALA A 265 3.78 0.05 -0.14
CA ALA A 265 2.44 0.42 -0.54
C ALA A 265 1.86 -0.54 -1.58
N SER A 266 2.68 -1.02 -2.54
CA SER A 266 2.26 -2.06 -3.48
C SER A 266 1.85 -3.35 -2.76
N LYS A 267 2.68 -3.84 -1.82
CA LYS A 267 2.35 -5.03 -1.03
C LYS A 267 1.09 -4.82 -0.19
N LYS A 268 0.96 -3.66 0.46
CA LYS A 268 -0.19 -3.32 1.29
C LYS A 268 -1.49 -3.29 0.48
N MET A 269 -1.46 -2.62 -0.68
CA MET A 269 -2.58 -2.55 -1.62
C MET A 269 -3.02 -3.96 -2.06
N GLU A 270 -2.09 -4.81 -2.49
CA GLU A 270 -2.38 -6.19 -2.88
C GLU A 270 -2.96 -6.99 -1.71
N GLY A 271 -2.38 -6.86 -0.51
CA GLY A 271 -2.86 -7.54 0.70
C GLY A 271 -4.29 -7.12 1.09
N ILE A 272 -4.62 -5.84 1.00
CA ILE A 272 -5.98 -5.33 1.27
C ILE A 272 -6.98 -5.90 0.26
N GLN A 273 -6.65 -5.90 -1.02
CA GLN A 273 -7.50 -6.47 -2.08
C GLN A 273 -7.72 -7.98 -1.87
N LEU A 274 -6.67 -8.71 -1.45
CA LEU A 274 -6.79 -10.13 -1.11
C LEU A 274 -7.72 -10.37 0.08
N ILE A 275 -7.72 -9.50 1.09
CA ILE A 275 -8.68 -9.63 2.21
C ILE A 275 -10.12 -9.38 1.75
N GLN A 276 -10.34 -8.43 0.82
CA GLN A 276 -11.68 -8.20 0.25
C GLN A 276 -12.17 -9.44 -0.48
N LEU A 277 -11.33 -10.03 -1.34
CA LEU A 277 -11.62 -11.31 -2.01
C LEU A 277 -11.87 -12.44 -1.01
N ALA A 278 -11.08 -12.51 0.07
CA ALA A 278 -11.26 -13.50 1.13
C ALA A 278 -12.62 -13.34 1.84
N GLY A 279 -13.04 -12.10 2.12
CA GLY A 279 -14.35 -11.79 2.68
C GLY A 279 -15.50 -12.18 1.75
N ASP A 280 -15.37 -11.87 0.46
CA ASP A 280 -16.36 -12.24 -0.56
C ASP A 280 -16.50 -13.76 -0.70
N GLU A 281 -15.39 -14.50 -0.69
CA GLU A 281 -15.40 -15.97 -0.69
C GLU A 281 -15.97 -16.54 0.62
N ALA A 282 -15.66 -15.95 1.77
CA ALA A 282 -16.18 -16.40 3.06
C ALA A 282 -17.71 -16.24 3.20
N ASN A 283 -18.31 -15.30 2.46
CA ASN A 283 -19.75 -15.08 2.42
C ASN A 283 -20.48 -16.05 1.47
N LYS A 284 -19.76 -16.82 0.64
CA LYS A 284 -20.34 -17.82 -0.26
C LYS A 284 -20.46 -19.15 0.48
N GLU A 285 -21.53 -19.89 0.18
CA GLU A 285 -21.67 -21.26 0.68
C GLU A 285 -20.73 -22.22 -0.07
N GLY A 286 -20.35 -23.31 0.62
CA GLY A 286 -19.62 -24.43 0.03
C GLY A 286 -18.15 -24.52 0.42
N GLN A 287 -17.62 -25.75 0.34
CA GLN A 287 -16.26 -26.09 0.76
C GLN A 287 -15.21 -25.34 -0.06
N THR A 288 -15.35 -25.26 -1.39
CA THR A 288 -14.41 -24.55 -2.26
C THR A 288 -14.24 -23.09 -1.84
N SER A 289 -15.34 -22.39 -1.57
CA SER A 289 -15.32 -20.99 -1.14
C SER A 289 -14.60 -20.81 0.19
N LEU A 290 -14.80 -21.74 1.15
CA LEU A 290 -14.10 -21.73 2.44
C LEU A 290 -12.57 -21.83 2.28
N TYR A 291 -12.09 -22.76 1.44
CA TYR A 291 -10.65 -22.93 1.21
C TYR A 291 -10.05 -21.80 0.35
N ASN A 292 -10.82 -21.22 -0.57
CA ASN A 292 -10.42 -20.01 -1.29
C ASN A 292 -10.26 -18.83 -0.33
N ALA A 293 -11.21 -18.64 0.58
CA ALA A 293 -11.12 -17.61 1.61
C ALA A 293 -9.86 -17.80 2.48
N LEU A 294 -9.61 -19.04 2.94
CA LEU A 294 -8.40 -19.38 3.70
C LEU A 294 -7.13 -19.05 2.91
N HIS A 295 -7.09 -19.42 1.63
CA HIS A 295 -5.98 -19.14 0.74
C HIS A 295 -5.74 -17.63 0.60
N TYR A 296 -6.77 -16.83 0.33
CA TYR A 296 -6.65 -15.39 0.16
C TYR A 296 -6.24 -14.67 1.45
N TYR A 297 -6.77 -15.06 2.61
CA TYR A 297 -6.28 -14.56 3.89
C TYR A 297 -4.80 -14.89 4.11
N GLY A 298 -4.38 -16.11 3.79
CA GLY A 298 -2.97 -16.50 3.88
C GLY A 298 -2.08 -15.72 2.93
N GLN A 299 -2.51 -15.49 1.69
CA GLN A 299 -1.77 -14.63 0.76
C GLN A 299 -1.67 -13.20 1.28
N ALA A 300 -2.76 -12.61 1.79
CA ALA A 300 -2.74 -11.27 2.38
C ALA A 300 -1.74 -11.17 3.54
N ALA A 301 -1.71 -12.19 4.42
CA ALA A 301 -0.77 -12.23 5.53
C ALA A 301 0.69 -12.26 5.06
N SER A 302 0.99 -12.97 3.97
CA SER A 302 2.34 -12.96 3.37
C SER A 302 2.78 -11.59 2.82
N ARG A 303 1.83 -10.66 2.61
CA ARG A 303 2.07 -9.25 2.25
C ARG A 303 2.11 -8.33 3.47
N GLY A 304 2.00 -8.87 4.69
CA GLY A 304 1.99 -8.12 5.95
C GLY A 304 0.63 -7.49 6.28
N VAL A 305 -0.46 -7.99 5.68
CA VAL A 305 -1.82 -7.49 5.91
C VAL A 305 -2.67 -8.61 6.49
N VAL A 306 -3.10 -8.46 7.75
CA VAL A 306 -3.82 -9.51 8.48
C VAL A 306 -5.11 -8.96 9.07
N ASP A 307 -6.25 -9.43 8.57
CA ASP A 307 -7.54 -9.32 9.25
C ASP A 307 -7.71 -10.54 10.17
N LYS A 308 -7.29 -10.38 11.42
CA LYS A 308 -7.31 -11.46 12.41
C LYS A 308 -8.72 -12.00 12.62
N THR A 309 -9.73 -11.12 12.64
CA THR A 309 -11.12 -11.53 12.89
C THR A 309 -11.65 -12.39 11.75
N GLY A 310 -11.54 -11.92 10.51
CA GLY A 310 -11.97 -12.66 9.32
C GLY A 310 -11.20 -13.98 9.16
N PHE A 311 -9.88 -13.93 9.30
CA PHE A 311 -9.01 -15.10 9.15
C PHE A 311 -9.25 -16.15 10.23
N SER A 312 -9.40 -15.75 11.50
CA SER A 312 -9.74 -16.67 12.60
C SER A 312 -11.08 -17.35 12.40
N ASN A 313 -12.09 -16.65 11.88
CA ASN A 313 -13.40 -17.23 11.61
C ASN A 313 -13.31 -18.34 10.54
N VAL A 314 -12.65 -18.05 9.41
CA VAL A 314 -12.44 -19.03 8.34
C VAL A 314 -11.61 -20.22 8.83
N ALA A 315 -10.49 -19.98 9.52
CA ALA A 315 -9.66 -21.05 10.07
C ALA A 315 -10.44 -21.95 11.05
N SER A 316 -11.30 -21.35 11.88
CA SER A 316 -12.14 -22.10 12.84
C SER A 316 -13.16 -23.00 12.14
N LEU A 317 -13.74 -22.55 11.02
CA LEU A 317 -14.64 -23.37 10.20
C LEU A 317 -13.90 -24.56 9.56
N VAL A 318 -12.69 -24.33 9.03
CA VAL A 318 -11.86 -25.41 8.48
C VAL A 318 -11.47 -26.42 9.56
N ILE A 319 -11.13 -25.97 10.77
CA ILE A 319 -10.87 -26.86 11.92
C ILE A 319 -12.12 -27.68 12.27
N LYS A 320 -13.30 -27.05 12.27
CA LYS A 320 -14.55 -27.75 12.56
C LYS A 320 -14.84 -28.84 11.53
N GLU A 321 -14.61 -28.55 10.25
CA GLU A 321 -14.73 -29.53 9.15
C GLU A 321 -13.72 -30.68 9.33
N ALA A 322 -12.45 -30.36 9.59
CA ALA A 322 -11.40 -31.36 9.83
C ALA A 322 -11.79 -32.29 10.99
N LYS A 323 -12.24 -31.75 12.13
CA LYS A 323 -12.70 -32.54 13.29
C LYS A 323 -13.85 -33.48 12.96
N GLN A 324 -14.81 -33.05 12.13
CA GLN A 324 -15.91 -33.92 11.70
C GLN A 324 -15.42 -35.08 10.82
N LEU A 325 -14.38 -34.84 10.02
CA LEU A 325 -13.78 -35.83 9.11
C LEU A 325 -12.84 -36.82 9.82
N GLU A 326 -12.31 -36.50 11.00
CA GLU A 326 -11.36 -37.37 11.72
C GLU A 326 -11.85 -38.81 11.92
N LYS A 327 -13.17 -38.97 12.08
CA LYS A 327 -13.80 -40.27 12.28
C LYS A 327 -14.01 -41.06 10.99
N THR A 328 -14.53 -40.41 9.94
CA THR A 328 -15.02 -41.08 8.74
C THR A 328 -14.03 -41.05 7.58
N GLN A 329 -13.19 -40.01 7.54
CA GLN A 329 -12.27 -39.70 6.44
C GLN A 329 -10.97 -39.07 6.99
N TYR A 330 -10.28 -39.78 7.89
CA TYR A 330 -9.09 -39.27 8.58
C TYR A 330 -7.99 -38.71 7.65
N LYS A 331 -7.83 -39.24 6.43
CA LYS A 331 -6.89 -38.71 5.43
C LYS A 331 -7.29 -37.30 4.96
N SER A 332 -8.58 -37.08 4.75
CA SER A 332 -9.12 -35.75 4.42
C SER A 332 -8.91 -34.80 5.59
N ALA A 333 -9.18 -35.24 6.83
CA ALA A 333 -8.90 -34.44 8.03
C ALA A 333 -7.42 -34.05 8.14
N LEU A 334 -6.51 -35.01 7.95
CA LEU A 334 -5.06 -34.77 7.95
C LEU A 334 -4.66 -33.74 6.90
N ASN A 335 -5.18 -33.88 5.68
CA ASN A 335 -4.93 -32.93 4.60
C ASN A 335 -5.43 -31.52 4.96
N ASN A 336 -6.61 -31.38 5.56
CA ASN A 336 -7.16 -30.10 5.98
C ASN A 336 -6.29 -29.41 7.04
N TYR A 337 -5.83 -30.16 8.06
CA TYR A 337 -4.89 -29.61 9.04
C TYR A 337 -3.54 -29.23 8.43
N GLN A 338 -3.02 -30.02 7.48
CA GLN A 338 -1.79 -29.68 6.76
C GLN A 338 -1.93 -28.40 5.92
N ILE A 339 -3.08 -28.19 5.28
CA ILE A 339 -3.39 -26.94 4.58
C ILE A 339 -3.36 -25.77 5.56
N LEU A 340 -4.07 -25.88 6.69
CA LEU A 340 -4.06 -24.84 7.74
C LEU A 340 -2.63 -24.53 8.21
N TYR A 341 -1.85 -25.57 8.55
CA TYR A 341 -0.48 -25.41 9.07
C TYR A 341 0.46 -24.70 8.09
N LYS A 342 0.27 -24.94 6.78
CA LYS A 342 1.08 -24.34 5.70
C LYS A 342 0.56 -22.97 5.27
N THR A 343 -0.62 -22.55 5.71
CA THR A 343 -1.20 -21.26 5.33
C THR A 343 -0.37 -20.14 5.95
N PRO A 344 0.17 -19.18 5.17
CA PRO A 344 0.97 -18.09 5.74
C PRO A 344 0.17 -17.26 6.74
N GLY A 345 0.82 -16.79 7.81
CA GLY A 345 0.17 -16.00 8.86
C GLY A 345 -0.66 -16.80 9.86
N ILE A 346 -0.75 -18.13 9.73
CA ILE A 346 -1.51 -18.97 10.67
C ILE A 346 -0.98 -18.86 12.12
N GLU A 347 0.33 -18.60 12.29
CA GLU A 347 0.93 -18.33 13.60
C GLU A 347 0.32 -17.10 14.30
N GLU A 348 -0.12 -16.09 13.55
CA GLU A 348 -0.71 -14.89 14.13
C GLU A 348 -2.07 -15.14 14.79
N LEU A 349 -2.71 -16.27 14.47
CA LEU A 349 -3.98 -16.69 15.04
C LEU A 349 -3.82 -17.52 16.33
N GLY A 350 -2.60 -17.91 16.70
CA GLY A 350 -2.34 -18.68 17.92
C GLY A 350 -2.83 -20.14 17.90
N ILE A 351 -3.20 -20.68 16.73
CA ILE A 351 -3.75 -22.05 16.59
C ILE A 351 -2.72 -23.07 16.03
N LYS A 352 -1.53 -22.62 15.66
CA LYS A 352 -0.54 -23.42 14.91
C LYS A 352 -0.10 -24.68 15.66
N ASP A 353 0.11 -24.59 16.97
CA ASP A 353 0.51 -25.74 17.79
C ASP A 353 -0.59 -26.79 17.92
N GLY A 354 -1.84 -26.35 18.08
CA GLY A 354 -3.00 -27.26 18.09
C GLY A 354 -3.19 -27.97 16.75
N VAL A 355 -3.02 -27.25 15.64
CA VAL A 355 -3.04 -27.85 14.29
C VAL A 355 -1.88 -28.83 14.10
N LYS A 356 -0.69 -28.52 14.60
CA LYS A 356 0.48 -29.41 14.55
C LYS A 356 0.24 -30.70 15.31
N ALA A 357 -0.29 -30.63 16.54
CA ALA A 357 -0.65 -31.81 17.32
C ALA A 357 -1.67 -32.69 16.57
N ALA A 358 -2.65 -32.07 15.90
CA ALA A 358 -3.61 -32.79 15.07
C ALA A 358 -2.99 -33.52 13.88
N ILE A 359 -2.02 -32.90 13.21
CA ILE A 359 -1.24 -33.55 12.16
C ILE A 359 -0.46 -34.75 12.72
N GLU A 360 0.17 -34.61 13.89
CA GLU A 360 0.98 -35.66 14.52
C GLU A 360 0.15 -36.88 14.89
N TYR A 361 -0.98 -36.72 15.58
CA TYR A 361 -1.81 -37.88 15.95
C TYR A 361 -2.46 -38.54 14.73
N LEU A 362 -2.91 -37.78 13.73
CA LEU A 362 -3.53 -38.35 12.52
C LEU A 362 -2.50 -39.04 11.62
N SER A 363 -1.29 -38.50 11.48
CA SER A 363 -0.22 -39.15 10.71
C SER A 363 0.21 -40.46 11.37
N THR A 364 0.28 -40.48 12.71
CA THR A 364 0.58 -41.68 13.50
C THR A 364 -0.52 -42.74 13.31
N PHE A 365 -1.79 -42.32 13.34
CA PHE A 365 -2.91 -43.21 13.08
C PHE A 365 -2.95 -43.71 11.63
N GLU A 366 -2.61 -42.87 10.64
CA GLU A 366 -2.48 -43.31 9.24
C GLU A 366 -1.40 -44.40 9.10
N ALA A 367 -0.23 -44.22 9.70
CA ALA A 367 0.82 -45.23 9.72
C ALA A 367 0.33 -46.54 10.37
N ALA A 368 -0.45 -46.45 11.45
CA ALA A 368 -1.07 -47.60 12.09
C ALA A 368 -2.03 -48.35 11.13
N LYS A 369 -2.85 -47.62 10.36
CA LYS A 369 -3.77 -48.19 9.37
C LYS A 369 -3.02 -48.87 8.22
N VAL A 370 -1.95 -48.25 7.72
CA VAL A 370 -1.11 -48.83 6.66
C VAL A 370 -0.48 -50.15 7.13
N SER A 371 0.05 -50.19 8.36
CA SER A 371 0.62 -51.40 8.93
C SER A 371 -0.45 -52.48 9.17
N GLY A 372 -1.61 -52.13 9.74
CA GLY A 372 -2.67 -53.10 10.08
C GLY A 372 -3.45 -53.68 8.89
N ASN A 373 -3.19 -53.16 7.68
CA ASN A 373 -3.68 -53.72 6.42
C ASN A 373 -2.78 -54.83 5.86
N LYS A 374 -1.58 -55.01 6.42
CA LYS A 374 -0.69 -56.13 6.12
C LYS A 374 -0.89 -57.23 7.15
N ASP A 375 -0.36 -58.41 6.84
CA ASP A 375 -0.60 -59.61 7.65
C ASP A 375 0.61 -60.11 8.43
N THR A 376 1.80 -59.48 8.41
CA THR A 376 2.95 -59.98 9.21
C THR A 376 2.76 -59.75 10.70
N ILE A 377 3.45 -60.51 11.55
CA ILE A 377 3.39 -60.32 13.02
C ILE A 377 3.89 -58.92 13.36
N GLU A 378 4.99 -58.51 12.72
CA GLU A 378 5.66 -57.23 12.91
C GLU A 378 4.78 -56.06 12.48
N ASP A 379 4.08 -56.17 11.35
CA ASP A 379 3.15 -55.13 10.88
C ASP A 379 1.92 -54.99 11.80
N LEU A 380 1.35 -56.12 12.26
CA LEU A 380 0.21 -56.09 13.19
C LEU A 380 0.60 -55.55 14.57
N ALA A 381 1.78 -55.93 15.08
CA ALA A 381 2.35 -55.38 16.30
C ALA A 381 2.58 -53.86 16.16
N SER A 382 3.18 -53.42 15.05
CA SER A 382 3.40 -52.00 14.75
C SER A 382 2.10 -51.24 14.66
N ALA A 383 1.05 -51.82 14.08
CA ALA A 383 -0.27 -51.20 14.02
C ALA A 383 -0.88 -50.98 15.41
N ILE A 384 -0.72 -51.92 16.34
CA ILE A 384 -1.17 -51.75 17.74
C ILE A 384 -0.35 -50.68 18.46
N GLU A 385 0.99 -50.72 18.36
CA GLU A 385 1.89 -49.69 18.95
C GLU A 385 1.50 -48.28 18.46
N LEU A 386 1.41 -48.10 17.15
CA LEU A 386 1.12 -46.80 16.54
C LEU A 386 -0.30 -46.32 16.85
N THR A 387 -1.28 -47.23 16.92
CA THR A 387 -2.65 -46.84 17.32
C THR A 387 -2.65 -46.34 18.76
N TYR A 388 -2.01 -47.07 19.67
CA TYR A 388 -1.88 -46.66 21.06
C TYR A 388 -1.15 -45.32 21.20
N HIS A 389 -0.04 -45.14 20.48
CA HIS A 389 0.70 -43.88 20.48
C HIS A 389 -0.14 -42.70 19.93
N SER A 390 -0.96 -42.93 18.90
CA SER A 390 -1.85 -41.88 18.38
C SER A 390 -2.88 -41.42 19.43
N MET A 391 -3.33 -42.32 20.33
CA MET A 391 -4.19 -41.95 21.45
C MET A 391 -3.44 -41.10 22.48
N GLU A 392 -2.20 -41.43 22.81
CA GLU A 392 -1.36 -40.65 23.72
C GLU A 392 -1.13 -39.22 23.20
N LEU A 393 -1.08 -39.06 21.87
CA LEU A 393 -0.99 -37.77 21.19
C LEU A 393 -2.33 -37.02 21.10
N GLY A 394 -3.44 -37.61 21.57
CA GLY A 394 -4.75 -36.95 21.67
C GLY A 394 -5.78 -37.36 20.62
N TYR A 395 -5.54 -38.41 19.83
CA TYR A 395 -6.56 -38.95 18.93
C TYR A 395 -7.75 -39.55 19.71
N SER A 396 -8.93 -39.56 19.09
CA SER A 396 -10.17 -40.10 19.67
C SER A 396 -9.98 -41.51 20.22
N GLU A 397 -10.13 -41.68 21.54
CA GLU A 397 -9.97 -42.99 22.17
C GLU A 397 -10.93 -44.04 21.61
N ALA A 398 -12.18 -43.65 21.32
CA ALA A 398 -13.20 -44.59 20.86
C ALA A 398 -12.82 -45.19 19.49
N ASP A 399 -12.45 -44.34 18.53
CA ASP A 399 -12.11 -44.76 17.17
C ASP A 399 -10.77 -45.53 17.15
N ALA A 400 -9.80 -45.09 17.96
CA ALA A 400 -8.54 -45.80 18.13
C ALA A 400 -8.73 -47.20 18.74
N LYS A 401 -9.54 -47.33 19.81
CA LYS A 401 -9.86 -48.62 20.45
C LYS A 401 -10.59 -49.56 19.48
N GLU A 402 -11.51 -49.05 18.68
CA GLU A 402 -12.21 -49.85 17.65
C GLU A 402 -11.22 -50.45 16.64
N TRP A 403 -10.31 -49.63 16.10
CA TRP A 403 -9.29 -50.10 15.18
C TRP A 403 -8.30 -51.07 15.85
N MET A 404 -7.85 -50.74 17.05
CA MET A 404 -6.90 -51.55 17.82
C MET A 404 -7.48 -52.95 18.10
N ASN A 405 -8.77 -53.05 18.41
CA ASN A 405 -9.46 -54.33 18.58
C ASN A 405 -9.54 -55.14 17.29
N THR A 406 -9.76 -54.48 16.16
CA THR A 406 -9.76 -55.13 14.84
C THR A 406 -8.40 -55.76 14.55
N VAL A 407 -7.31 -55.02 14.77
CA VAL A 407 -5.94 -55.51 14.58
C VAL A 407 -5.57 -56.59 15.60
N ALA A 408 -5.95 -56.42 16.86
CA ALA A 408 -5.71 -57.39 17.92
C ALA A 408 -6.38 -58.73 17.62
N LEU A 409 -7.62 -58.73 17.12
CA LEU A 409 -8.31 -59.95 16.71
C LEU A 409 -7.61 -60.64 15.54
N LYS A 410 -7.13 -59.90 14.54
CA LYS A 410 -6.32 -60.46 13.45
C LYS A 410 -5.05 -61.12 13.97
N MET A 411 -4.32 -60.46 14.86
CA MET A 411 -3.09 -60.98 15.46
C MET A 411 -3.35 -62.22 16.32
N PHE A 412 -4.45 -62.24 17.06
CA PHE A 412 -4.88 -63.39 17.85
C PHE A 412 -5.16 -64.61 16.97
N ASN A 413 -5.97 -64.43 15.92
CA ASN A 413 -6.28 -65.49 14.97
C ASN A 413 -5.02 -66.01 14.25
N LYS A 414 -4.09 -65.12 13.93
CA LYS A 414 -2.78 -65.50 13.36
C LYS A 414 -1.97 -66.36 14.33
N GLY A 415 -1.93 -65.98 15.61
CA GLY A 415 -1.32 -66.78 16.67
C GLY A 415 -1.94 -68.18 16.79
N ALA A 416 -3.28 -68.27 16.74
CA ALA A 416 -3.99 -69.55 16.76
C ALA A 416 -3.69 -70.41 15.53
N GLY A 417 -3.53 -69.79 14.36
CA GLY A 417 -3.07 -70.45 13.13
C GLY A 417 -1.67 -71.05 13.28
N TYR A 418 -0.71 -70.28 13.79
CA TYR A 418 0.65 -70.79 14.07
C TYR A 418 0.64 -71.92 15.10
N MET A 419 -0.17 -71.79 16.16
CA MET A 419 -0.31 -72.82 17.18
C MET A 419 -0.83 -74.14 16.60
N SER A 420 -1.82 -74.07 15.70
CA SER A 420 -2.38 -75.23 14.99
C SER A 420 -1.36 -75.87 14.04
N ALA A 421 -0.48 -75.05 13.45
CA ALA A 421 0.63 -75.50 12.61
C ALA A 421 1.88 -75.93 13.41
N THR A 422 1.79 -76.01 14.74
CA THR A 422 2.89 -76.35 15.67
C THR A 422 4.08 -75.37 15.69
N ASP A 423 3.94 -74.18 15.08
CA ASP A 423 4.91 -73.08 15.17
C ASP A 423 4.72 -72.29 16.47
N THR A 424 5.12 -72.92 17.56
CA THR A 424 4.99 -72.37 18.92
C THR A 424 5.74 -71.05 19.12
N ASN A 425 6.81 -70.79 18.35
CA ASN A 425 7.61 -69.56 18.47
C ASN A 425 6.83 -68.35 17.93
N ASN A 426 6.26 -68.46 16.73
CA ASN A 426 5.47 -67.37 16.16
C ASN A 426 4.10 -67.24 16.83
N ALA A 427 3.49 -68.35 17.30
CA ALA A 427 2.32 -68.29 18.16
C ALA A 427 2.59 -67.52 19.46
N TYR A 428 3.72 -67.79 20.13
CA TYR A 428 4.12 -67.09 21.34
C TYR A 428 4.28 -65.59 21.11
N LYS A 429 4.96 -65.18 20.03
CA LYS A 429 5.11 -63.75 19.68
C LYS A 429 3.76 -63.04 19.53
N CYS A 430 2.80 -63.68 18.87
CA CYS A 430 1.44 -63.13 18.71
C CYS A 430 0.75 -62.93 20.07
N PHE A 431 0.69 -63.98 20.89
CA PHE A 431 -0.06 -63.94 22.14
C PHE A 431 0.62 -63.13 23.24
N GLU A 432 1.96 -63.19 23.35
CA GLU A 432 2.73 -62.39 24.32
C GLU A 432 2.47 -60.91 24.09
N PHE A 433 2.58 -60.45 22.84
CA PHE A 433 2.41 -59.05 22.49
C PHE A 433 1.01 -58.53 22.88
N LEU A 434 -0.05 -59.30 22.60
CA LEU A 434 -1.43 -58.94 22.96
C LEU A 434 -1.68 -58.94 24.48
N SER A 435 -0.86 -59.66 25.26
CA SER A 435 -1.00 -59.76 26.71
C SER A 435 -0.21 -58.72 27.51
N ARG A 436 0.50 -57.79 26.83
CA ARG A 436 1.30 -56.76 27.49
C ARG A 436 0.43 -55.77 28.26
N ASP A 437 0.81 -55.51 29.52
CA ASP A 437 0.03 -54.68 30.44
C ASP A 437 -0.24 -53.26 29.92
N LYS A 438 0.67 -52.70 29.11
CA LYS A 438 0.47 -51.36 28.51
C LYS A 438 -0.78 -51.25 27.64
N TYR A 439 -1.29 -52.36 27.11
CA TYR A 439 -2.48 -52.38 26.26
C TYR A 439 -3.76 -52.79 26.98
N ALA A 440 -3.69 -53.08 28.29
CA ALA A 440 -4.79 -53.67 29.04
C ALA A 440 -6.09 -52.84 29.00
N ASN A 441 -5.97 -51.50 28.89
CA ASN A 441 -7.11 -50.57 28.86
C ASN A 441 -7.53 -50.17 27.43
N ALA A 442 -6.82 -50.65 26.40
CA ALA A 442 -7.01 -50.24 25.02
C ALA A 442 -7.39 -51.40 24.08
N ILE A 443 -7.01 -52.64 24.41
CA ILE A 443 -7.52 -53.87 23.76
C ILE A 443 -8.67 -54.44 24.59
N ASN A 444 -9.64 -55.04 23.91
CA ASN A 444 -10.74 -55.79 24.52
C ASN A 444 -10.17 -56.82 25.51
N GLY A 445 -10.60 -56.71 26.77
CA GLY A 445 -10.12 -57.55 27.87
C GLY A 445 -10.33 -59.05 27.65
N GLU A 446 -11.27 -59.48 26.80
CA GLU A 446 -11.44 -60.90 26.47
C GLU A 446 -10.30 -61.41 25.57
N ILE A 447 -9.87 -60.62 24.58
CA ILE A 447 -8.75 -60.97 23.69
C ILE A 447 -7.46 -61.09 24.50
N THR A 448 -7.21 -60.13 25.41
CA THR A 448 -5.99 -60.14 26.23
C THR A 448 -5.97 -61.30 27.23
N LYS A 449 -7.11 -61.64 27.83
CA LYS A 449 -7.25 -62.82 28.71
C LYS A 449 -6.98 -64.11 27.95
N GLN A 450 -7.59 -64.30 26.79
CA GLN A 450 -7.39 -65.52 25.99
C GLN A 450 -5.95 -65.64 25.49
N ALA A 451 -5.34 -64.53 25.05
CA ALA A 451 -3.94 -64.52 24.66
C ALA A 451 -3.03 -64.94 25.84
N LYS A 452 -3.29 -64.45 27.05
CA LYS A 452 -2.55 -64.83 28.26
C LYS A 452 -2.64 -66.33 28.57
N VAL A 453 -3.83 -66.94 28.42
CA VAL A 453 -4.02 -68.38 28.57
C VAL A 453 -3.16 -69.18 27.59
N GLU A 454 -3.12 -68.77 26.31
CA GLU A 454 -2.29 -69.45 25.31
C GLU A 454 -0.79 -69.22 25.53
N VAL A 455 -0.36 -68.05 26.03
CA VAL A 455 1.03 -67.81 26.46
C VAL A 455 1.45 -68.82 27.54
N ASP A 456 0.65 -68.99 28.59
CA ASP A 456 0.99 -69.88 29.71
C ASP A 456 1.00 -71.35 29.27
N LYS A 457 0.09 -71.72 28.37
CA LYS A 457 0.06 -73.04 27.73
C LYS A 457 1.34 -73.30 26.92
N ILE A 458 1.79 -72.37 26.08
CA ILE A 458 3.05 -72.51 25.33
C ILE A 458 4.25 -72.63 26.27
N LYS A 459 4.33 -71.80 27.33
CA LYS A 459 5.39 -71.91 28.35
C LYS A 459 5.41 -73.30 28.99
N SER A 460 4.25 -73.85 29.35
CA SER A 460 4.14 -75.19 29.94
C SER A 460 4.56 -76.32 28.99
N MET A 461 4.36 -76.15 27.68
CA MET A 461 4.83 -77.10 26.66
C MET A 461 6.35 -77.09 26.52
N ASN A 462 6.96 -75.89 26.57
CA ASN A 462 8.41 -75.74 26.47
C ASN A 462 9.15 -76.22 27.73
N VAL A 463 8.52 -76.22 28.91
CA VAL A 463 9.09 -76.82 30.14
C VAL A 463 9.04 -78.35 30.13
N LYS A 464 8.21 -78.97 29.27
CA LYS A 464 8.05 -80.43 29.13
C LYS A 464 8.88 -81.05 28.00
N LYS A 465 9.49 -80.22 27.14
CA LYS A 465 10.51 -80.63 26.16
C LYS A 465 11.87 -80.60 26.83
#